data_AF-A0A7W1EL27-F1
#
_entry.id   AF-A0A7W1EL27-F1
#
_cell.length_a   1.000
_cell.length_b   1.000
_cell.length_c   1.000
_cell.angle_alpha   90.00
_cell.angle_beta   90.00
_cell.angle_gamma   90.00
#
_symmetry.space_group_name_H-M   'P 1'
#
loop_
_entity.id
_entity.type
_entity.pdbx_description
1 polymer ?
#
loop_
_entity_poly.entity_id
_entity_poly.type
_entity_poly.pdbx_seq_one_letter_code
_entity_poly.pdbx_strand_id
1 'polypeptide(L)' 'MGRIGIPKNRAEKRVRRHLRVRKAVQGTAERPRLVVYRSLKHITAQLVDDDAARTLATVTSTKVGEGKKSEKSL' A
#
# COMPACT_ATOMS: atom_id res chain seq x y z
N MET A 1 4.34 8.24 19.96
CA MET A 1 4.05 8.64 18.56
C MET A 1 4.58 10.06 18.33
N GLY A 2 5.68 10.24 17.59
CA GLY A 2 6.23 11.59 17.34
C GLY A 2 5.26 12.49 16.58
N ARG A 3 5.31 13.81 16.84
CA ARG A 3 4.51 14.81 16.11
C ARG A 3 4.86 14.75 14.62
N ILE A 4 3.95 14.22 13.79
CA ILE A 4 4.12 14.21 12.34
C ILE A 4 3.91 15.64 11.84
N GLY A 5 5.00 16.30 11.42
CA GLY A 5 4.96 17.64 10.84
C GLY A 5 3.98 17.76 9.67
N ILE A 6 3.52 18.99 9.39
CA ILE A 6 2.56 19.30 8.31
C ILE A 6 3.12 18.78 6.97
N PRO A 7 2.35 18.00 6.18
CA PRO A 7 2.86 17.30 5.02
C PRO A 7 2.91 18.28 3.84
N LYS A 8 4.10 18.49 3.29
CA LYS A 8 4.40 19.49 2.27
C LYS A 8 4.12 18.97 0.86
N ASN A 9 4.29 17.67 0.63
CA ASN A 9 4.14 17.06 -0.69
C ASN A 9 3.11 15.91 -0.72
N ARG A 10 2.82 15.42 -1.92
CA ARG A 10 1.86 14.32 -2.14
C ARG A 10 2.28 13.01 -1.47
N ALA A 11 3.57 12.74 -1.39
CA ALA A 11 4.11 11.53 -0.77
C ALA A 11 3.88 11.53 0.75
N GLU A 12 4.18 12.63 1.42
CA GLU A 12 3.95 12.81 2.86
C GLU A 12 2.46 12.78 3.21
N LYS A 13 1.60 13.42 2.40
CA LYS A 13 0.13 13.32 2.55
C LYS A 13 -0.36 11.87 2.43
N ARG A 14 0.29 11.04 1.61
CA ARG A 14 -0.02 9.61 1.49
C ARG A 14 0.44 8.84 2.73
N VAL A 15 1.67 9.04 3.20
CA VAL A 15 2.20 8.38 4.41
C VAL A 15 1.32 8.69 5.62
N ARG A 16 0.94 9.96 5.81
CA ARG A 16 0.04 10.37 6.90
C ARG A 16 -1.29 9.64 6.87
N ARG A 17 -1.94 9.55 5.70
CA ARG A 17 -3.19 8.80 5.54
C ARG A 17 -2.99 7.31 5.82
N HIS A 18 -1.89 6.73 5.35
CA HIS A 18 -1.57 5.34 5.60
C HIS A 18 -1.40 5.04 7.10
N LEU A 19 -0.67 5.89 7.82
CA LEU A 19 -0.51 5.79 9.28
C LEU A 19 -1.85 5.92 10.01
N ARG A 20 -2.73 6.82 9.56
CA ARG A 20 -4.07 6.95 10.14
C ARG A 20 -4.90 5.67 9.95
N VAL A 21 -4.86 5.05 8.77
CA VAL A 21 -5.56 3.79 8.49
C VAL A 21 -4.99 2.65 9.35
N ARG A 22 -3.65 2.57 9.49
CA ARG A 22 -2.99 1.56 10.34
C ARG A 22 -3.31 1.67 11.83
N LYS A 23 -3.96 2.76 12.30
CA LYS A 23 -4.48 2.81 13.68
C LYS A 23 -5.67 1.88 13.90
N ALA A 24 -6.45 1.61 12.85
CA ALA A 24 -7.64 0.77 12.93
C ALA A 24 -7.46 -0.59 12.24
N VAL A 25 -6.55 -0.67 11.27
CA VAL A 25 -6.31 -1.89 10.48
C VAL A 25 -4.96 -2.50 10.88
N GLN A 26 -5.02 -3.64 11.55
CA GLN A 26 -3.90 -4.53 11.85
C GLN A 26 -4.13 -5.87 11.14
N GLY A 27 -3.05 -6.47 10.62
CA GLY A 27 -3.08 -7.79 10.01
C GLY A 27 -2.49 -8.84 10.94
N THR A 28 -3.17 -9.96 11.08
CA THR A 28 -2.69 -11.14 11.82
C THR A 28 -2.50 -12.32 10.86
N ALA A 29 -1.98 -13.45 11.34
CA ALA A 29 -1.82 -14.66 10.52
C ALA A 29 -3.16 -15.15 9.89
N GLU A 30 -4.26 -15.11 10.65
CA GLU A 30 -5.59 -15.52 10.18
C GLU A 30 -6.22 -14.48 9.25
N ARG A 31 -5.96 -13.20 9.52
CA ARG A 31 -6.49 -12.08 8.74
C ARG A 31 -5.39 -11.09 8.39
N PRO A 32 -4.55 -11.41 7.39
CA PRO A 32 -3.41 -10.57 7.07
C PRO A 32 -3.85 -9.27 6.38
N ARG A 33 -3.05 -8.23 6.56
CA ARG A 33 -3.35 -6.88 6.06
C ARG A 33 -2.92 -6.76 4.60
N LEU A 34 -3.85 -6.37 3.75
CA LEU A 34 -3.57 -6.03 2.35
C LEU A 34 -3.03 -4.59 2.23
N VAL A 35 -1.80 -4.46 1.76
CA VAL A 35 -1.12 -3.18 1.52
C VAL A 35 -1.10 -2.90 0.03
N VAL A 36 -1.79 -1.83 -0.39
CA VAL A 36 -1.84 -1.41 -1.80
C VAL A 36 -1.04 -0.13 -1.99
N TYR A 37 -0.12 -0.17 -2.97
CA TYR A 37 0.55 1.01 -3.48
C TYR A 37 0.19 1.21 -4.96
N ARG A 38 -0.14 2.46 -5.30
CA ARG A 38 -0.58 2.84 -6.64
C ARG A 38 0.29 3.97 -7.17
N SER A 39 0.90 3.73 -8.33
CA SER A 39 1.56 4.73 -9.16
C SER A 39 0.71 5.09 -10.38
N LEU A 40 1.24 5.93 -11.27
CA LEU A 40 0.59 6.25 -12.54
C LEU A 40 0.59 5.07 -13.51
N LYS A 41 1.63 4.22 -13.46
CA LYS A 41 1.83 3.12 -14.40
C LYS A 41 1.40 1.76 -13.85
N HIS A 42 1.56 1.54 -12.53
CA HIS A 42 1.37 0.22 -11.93
C HIS A 42 0.64 0.27 -10.58
N ILE A 43 0.07 -0.86 -10.21
CA ILE A 43 -0.42 -1.15 -8.85
C ILE A 43 0.39 -2.33 -8.31
N THR A 44 0.81 -2.21 -7.07
CA THR A 44 1.45 -3.28 -6.30
C THR A 44 0.61 -3.56 -5.06
N ALA A 45 0.38 -4.83 -4.75
CA ALA A 45 -0.31 -5.27 -3.56
C ALA A 45 0.55 -6.27 -2.78
N GLN A 46 0.55 -6.16 -1.46
CA GLN A 46 1.27 -7.07 -0.57
C GLN A 46 0.35 -7.54 0.55
N LEU A 47 0.41 -8.82 0.89
CA LEU A 47 -0.29 -9.40 2.01
C LEU A 47 0.69 -9.53 3.18
N VAL A 48 0.43 -8.84 4.29
CA VAL A 48 1.37 -8.70 5.40
C VAL A 48 0.73 -9.19 6.70
N ASP A 49 1.46 -10.04 7.42
CA ASP A 49 1.21 -10.35 8.82
C ASP A 49 2.01 -9.37 9.69
N ASP A 50 1.32 -8.51 10.45
CA ASP A 50 1.97 -7.51 11.28
C ASP A 50 2.57 -8.12 12.56
N ASP A 51 2.04 -9.25 13.05
CA ASP A 51 2.51 -9.90 14.29
C ASP A 51 3.85 -10.61 14.06
N ALA A 52 3.94 -11.35 12.95
CA ALA A 52 5.19 -11.97 12.49
C ALA A 52 6.10 -11.00 11.71
N ALA A 53 5.66 -9.76 11.48
CA ALA A 53 6.31 -8.75 10.64
C ALA A 53 6.75 -9.29 9.26
N ARG A 54 5.94 -10.17 8.66
CA ARG A 54 6.29 -10.92 7.44
C ARG A 54 5.31 -10.64 6.31
N THR A 55 5.85 -10.44 5.12
CA THR A 55 5.05 -10.42 3.89
C THR A 55 4.80 -11.86 3.41
N LEU A 56 3.54 -12.24 3.34
CA LEU A 56 3.08 -13.57 2.92
C LEU A 56 3.05 -13.69 1.39
N ALA A 57 2.58 -12.65 0.70
CA ALA A 57 2.45 -12.63 -0.76
C ALA A 57 2.65 -11.23 -1.33
N THR A 58 3.16 -11.14 -2.57
CA THR A 58 3.32 -9.88 -3.31
C THR A 58 2.84 -10.06 -4.74
N VAL A 59 2.02 -9.13 -5.22
CA VAL A 59 1.51 -9.10 -6.59
C VAL A 59 1.73 -7.72 -7.19
N THR A 60 2.15 -7.67 -8.45
CA THR A 60 2.37 -6.41 -9.17
C THR A 60 1.75 -6.46 -10.56
N SER A 61 1.12 -5.37 -10.99
CA SER A 61 0.49 -5.24 -12.30
C SER A 61 1.47 -5.00 -13.46
N THR A 62 2.78 -5.19 -13.25
CA THR A 62 3.81 -5.09 -14.28
C THR A 62 3.70 -6.22 -15.30
N LYS A 63 3.07 -7.35 -14.94
CA LYS A 63 2.83 -8.49 -15.83
C LYS A 63 1.63 -8.32 -16.78
N VAL A 64 0.88 -7.21 -16.69
CA VAL A 64 -0.38 -6.98 -17.43
C VAL A 64 -0.18 -5.98 -18.59
N GLY A 65 0.91 -6.14 -19.36
CA GLY A 65 1.22 -5.29 -20.53
C GLY A 65 1.87 -3.93 -20.21
N GLU A 66 2.34 -3.24 -21.25
CA GLU A 66 2.97 -1.92 -21.17
C GLU A 66 1.92 -0.79 -21.36
N GLY A 67 2.10 0.36 -20.72
CA GLY A 67 1.13 1.49 -20.78
C GLY A 67 0.68 2.06 -19.43
N LYS A 68 -0.03 3.19 -19.42
CA LYS A 68 -0.56 3.80 -18.19
C LYS A 68 -1.67 2.93 -17.61
N LYS A 69 -1.83 2.97 -16.29
CA LYS A 69 -2.87 2.19 -15.59
C LYS A 69 -4.29 2.51 -16.13
N SER A 70 -4.56 3.74 -16.56
CA SER A 70 -5.85 4.15 -17.15
C SER A 70 -6.14 3.50 -18.50
N GLU A 71 -5.10 3.20 -19.28
CA GLU A 71 -5.21 2.62 -20.62
C GLU A 71 -5.41 1.10 -20.56
N LYS A 72 -5.02 0.46 -19.45
CA LYS A 72 -5.13 -1.00 -19.19
C LYS A 72 -6.47 -1.43 -18.57
N SER A 73 -7.43 -0.52 -18.46
CA SER A 73 -8.73 -0.76 -17.84
C SER A 73 -9.82 -1.15 -18.84
N LEU A 74 -9.44 -1.42 -20.10
CA LEU A 74 -10.28 -1.90 -21.18
C LEU A 74 -10.00 -3.38 -21.44
#